data_AF-A0A383E2D7-F1
#
_entry.id   AF-A0A383E2D7-F1
#
_cell.length_a   1.000
_cell.length_b   1.000
_cell.length_c   1.000
_cell.angle_alpha   90.00
_cell.angle_beta   90.00
_cell.angle_gamma   90.00
#
_symmetry.space_group_name_H-M   'P 1'
#
loop_
_entity.id
_entity.type
_entity.pdbx_description
1 polymer ?
#
loop_
_entity_poly.entity_id
_entity_poly.type
_entity_poly.pdbx_seq_one_letter_code
_entity_poly.pdbx_strand_id
1 'polypeptide(L)'
;MATDLSLLGEVFVISSLFLLGVGYYLSEKGHNFLGKHFPKKIGHQISILGWLSLGFFWWIQVEHYILIKDPVNALFCAAAVPFFGYLAYHEYLSVIWKESYEPLRWLAAMTVVAGGIYFFVERVPLLAGWLIHLVAEQSIWILDIFGIENTLGSINYGEGSRIYRPGSEHQEVRVSVEGGDWKNPLAPSVNIVLACTALQ
;
A
#
# COMPACT_ATOMS: atom_id res chain seq x y z
N MET A 1 17.99 -4.33 -13.82
CA MET A 1 17.84 -5.15 -12.59
C MET A 1 16.91 -4.46 -11.59
N ALA A 2 17.25 -3.28 -11.04
CA ALA A 2 16.33 -2.53 -10.17
C ALA A 2 15.00 -2.16 -10.86
N THR A 3 15.05 -1.76 -12.13
CA THR A 3 13.89 -1.42 -12.97
C THR A 3 12.96 -2.61 -13.30
N ASP A 4 13.48 -3.84 -13.25
CA ASP A 4 12.71 -5.03 -13.64
C ASP A 4 11.88 -5.54 -12.46
N LEU A 5 12.46 -5.47 -11.26
CA LEU A 5 11.81 -5.85 -10.01
C LEU A 5 10.72 -4.84 -9.61
N SER A 6 10.97 -3.56 -9.91
CA SER A 6 10.09 -2.43 -9.65
C SER A 6 8.78 -2.54 -10.46
N LEU A 7 8.91 -2.79 -11.77
CA LEU A 7 7.79 -3.05 -12.67
C LEU A 7 7.05 -4.34 -12.33
N LEU A 8 7.78 -5.38 -11.93
CA LEU A 8 7.18 -6.64 -11.48
C LEU A 8 6.31 -6.44 -10.22
N GLY A 9 6.80 -5.66 -9.25
CA GLY A 9 6.02 -5.28 -8.08
C GLY A 9 4.73 -4.54 -8.46
N GLU A 10 4.81 -3.61 -9.41
CA GLU A 10 3.64 -2.88 -9.91
C GLU A 10 2.60 -3.80 -10.56
N VAL A 11 3.04 -4.76 -11.38
CA VAL A 11 2.17 -5.77 -11.96
C VAL A 11 1.50 -6.60 -10.87
N PHE A 12 2.25 -7.05 -9.84
CA PHE A 12 1.68 -7.86 -8.77
C PHE A 12 0.65 -7.10 -7.94
N VAL A 13 0.91 -5.86 -7.54
CA VAL A 13 -0.05 -5.10 -6.74
C VAL A 13 -1.31 -4.73 -7.53
N ILE A 14 -1.18 -4.23 -8.76
CA ILE A 14 -2.35 -3.87 -9.58
C ILE A 14 -3.17 -5.12 -9.92
N SER A 15 -2.51 -6.21 -10.34
CA SER A 15 -3.20 -7.47 -10.61
C SER A 15 -3.87 -8.01 -9.35
N SER A 16 -3.24 -7.92 -8.17
CA SER A 16 -3.85 -8.39 -6.93
C SER A 16 -5.15 -7.67 -6.59
N LEU A 17 -5.17 -6.33 -6.65
CA LEU A 17 -6.37 -5.55 -6.36
C LEU A 17 -7.48 -5.81 -7.38
N PHE A 18 -7.11 -5.91 -8.66
CA PHE A 18 -8.06 -6.24 -9.72
C PHE A 18 -8.66 -7.64 -9.52
N LEU A 19 -7.83 -8.64 -9.28
CA LEU A 19 -8.26 -10.02 -9.04
C LEU A 19 -9.12 -10.13 -7.78
N LEU A 20 -8.76 -9.48 -6.68
CA LEU A 20 -9.58 -9.47 -5.46
C LEU A 20 -10.92 -8.78 -5.68
N GLY A 21 -10.96 -7.67 -6.42
CA GLY A 21 -12.22 -6.97 -6.74
C GLY A 21 -13.14 -7.80 -7.62
N VAL A 22 -12.60 -8.40 -8.68
CA VAL A 22 -13.33 -9.31 -9.57
C VAL A 22 -13.77 -10.58 -8.82
N GLY A 23 -12.90 -11.13 -7.98
CA GLY A 23 -13.17 -12.30 -7.15
C GLY A 23 -14.28 -12.06 -6.13
N TYR A 24 -14.28 -10.90 -5.48
CA TYR A 24 -15.34 -10.46 -4.58
C TYR A 24 -16.70 -10.37 -5.31
N TYR A 25 -16.73 -9.73 -6.48
CA TYR A 25 -17.95 -9.58 -7.28
C TYR A 25 -18.50 -10.93 -7.77
N LEU A 26 -17.63 -11.79 -8.30
CA LEU A 26 -18.02 -13.09 -8.87
C LEU A 26 -18.30 -14.17 -7.82
N SER A 27 -17.88 -13.99 -6.56
CA SER A 27 -18.14 -14.93 -5.47
C SER A 27 -19.49 -14.72 -4.79
N GLU A 28 -20.16 -13.58 -4.99
CA GLU A 28 -21.44 -13.28 -4.33
C GLU A 28 -22.56 -14.22 -4.78
N LYS A 29 -22.74 -14.34 -6.10
CA LYS A 29 -23.84 -15.07 -6.74
C LYS A 29 -23.35 -15.68 -8.05
N GLY A 30 -24.09 -16.66 -8.57
CA GLY A 30 -23.85 -17.13 -9.93
C GLY A 30 -24.18 -16.03 -10.93
N HIS A 31 -23.26 -15.74 -11.85
CA HIS A 31 -23.42 -14.66 -12.83
C HIS A 31 -23.70 -15.25 -14.20
N ASN A 32 -24.65 -14.67 -14.94
CA ASN A 32 -24.86 -15.02 -16.34
C ASN A 32 -24.26 -13.92 -17.21
N PHE A 33 -23.24 -14.26 -18.00
CA PHE A 33 -22.58 -13.32 -18.89
C PHE A 33 -22.44 -13.92 -20.29
N LEU A 34 -22.84 -13.17 -21.32
CA LEU A 34 -22.84 -13.61 -22.73
C LEU A 34 -23.48 -15.01 -22.94
N GLY A 35 -24.59 -15.27 -22.25
CA GLY A 35 -25.31 -16.55 -22.33
C GLY A 35 -24.65 -17.74 -21.62
N LYS A 36 -23.50 -17.54 -20.94
CA LYS A 36 -22.84 -18.57 -20.12
C LYS A 36 -23.05 -18.31 -18.63
N HIS A 37 -23.33 -19.38 -17.89
CA HIS A 37 -23.42 -19.33 -16.43
C HIS A 37 -22.04 -19.51 -15.79
N PHE A 38 -21.62 -18.53 -15.02
CA PHE A 38 -20.39 -18.53 -14.24
C PHE A 38 -20.72 -18.88 -12.79
N PRO A 39 -20.31 -20.06 -12.31
CA PRO A 39 -20.54 -20.46 -10.92
C PRO A 39 -19.67 -19.65 -9.94
N LYS A 40 -20.18 -19.46 -8.72
CA LYS A 40 -19.50 -18.73 -7.63
C LYS A 40 -18.06 -19.18 -7.35
N LYS A 41 -17.73 -20.45 -7.64
CA LYS A 41 -16.36 -21.01 -7.46
C LYS A 41 -15.30 -20.23 -8.23
N ILE A 42 -15.66 -19.62 -9.37
CA ILE A 42 -14.73 -18.86 -10.19
C ILE A 42 -14.28 -17.61 -9.45
N GLY A 43 -15.20 -16.94 -8.73
CA GLY A 43 -14.85 -15.79 -7.89
C GLY A 43 -13.79 -16.16 -6.85
N HIS A 44 -14.00 -17.23 -6.09
CA HIS A 44 -13.03 -17.72 -5.11
C HIS A 44 -11.68 -18.09 -5.74
N GLN A 45 -11.68 -18.74 -6.90
CA GLN A 45 -10.44 -19.07 -7.63
C GLN A 45 -9.66 -17.83 -8.07
N ILE A 46 -10.36 -16.76 -8.47
CA ILE A 46 -9.74 -15.49 -8.81
C ILE A 46 -9.20 -14.81 -7.54
N SER A 47 -9.94 -14.84 -6.43
CA SER A 47 -9.47 -14.31 -5.13
C SER A 47 -8.20 -15.02 -4.64
N ILE A 48 -8.07 -16.33 -4.83
CA ILE A 48 -6.82 -17.08 -4.52
C ILE A 48 -5.62 -16.44 -5.22
N LEU A 49 -5.74 -16.19 -6.53
CA LEU A 49 -4.68 -15.56 -7.31
C LEU A 49 -4.42 -14.13 -6.82
N GLY A 50 -5.47 -13.39 -6.48
CA GLY A 50 -5.35 -12.05 -5.89
C GLY A 50 -4.55 -12.03 -4.59
N TRP A 51 -4.87 -12.91 -3.65
CA TRP A 51 -4.13 -13.04 -2.38
C TRP A 51 -2.67 -13.42 -2.60
N LEU A 52 -2.40 -14.42 -3.45
CA LEU A 52 -1.02 -14.84 -3.73
C LEU A 52 -0.22 -13.72 -4.40
N SER A 53 -0.78 -13.02 -5.39
CA SER A 53 -0.12 -11.88 -6.04
C SER A 53 0.19 -10.77 -5.03
N LEU A 54 -0.71 -10.48 -4.09
CA LEU A 54 -0.46 -9.49 -3.04
C LEU A 54 0.66 -9.93 -2.08
N GLY A 55 0.72 -11.22 -1.75
CA GLY A 55 1.82 -11.78 -0.95
C GLY A 55 3.18 -11.68 -1.64
N PHE A 56 3.24 -12.00 -2.94
CA PHE A 56 4.48 -11.87 -3.72
C PHE A 56 4.90 -10.42 -3.93
N PHE A 57 3.95 -9.50 -4.08
CA PHE A 57 4.25 -8.08 -4.12
C PHE A 57 5.05 -7.64 -2.89
N TRP A 58 4.55 -7.94 -1.69
CA TRP A 58 5.24 -7.56 -0.45
C TRP A 58 6.56 -8.31 -0.27
N TRP A 59 6.64 -9.57 -0.70
CA TRP A 59 7.89 -10.33 -0.66
C TRP A 59 9.02 -9.66 -1.42
N ILE A 60 8.72 -9.09 -2.59
CA ILE A 60 9.70 -8.38 -3.42
C ILE A 60 10.31 -7.19 -2.67
N GLN A 61 9.56 -6.56 -1.77
CA GLN A 61 10.03 -5.38 -1.03
C GLN A 61 10.96 -5.72 0.13
N VAL A 62 11.11 -6.99 0.50
CA VAL A 62 11.97 -7.42 1.63
C VAL A 62 13.42 -6.96 1.44
N GLU A 63 13.97 -7.13 0.24
CA GLU A 63 15.36 -6.73 -0.05
C GLU A 63 15.57 -5.23 0.17
N HIS A 64 14.64 -4.40 -0.30
CA HIS A 64 14.71 -2.96 -0.12
C HIS A 64 14.78 -2.56 1.36
N TYR A 65 13.88 -3.08 2.20
CA TYR A 65 13.88 -2.75 3.62
C TYR A 65 15.13 -3.24 4.37
N ILE A 66 15.71 -4.36 3.95
CA ILE A 66 17.01 -4.81 4.49
C ILE A 66 18.11 -3.80 4.13
N LEU A 67 18.14 -3.30 2.89
CA LEU A 67 19.15 -2.36 2.42
C LEU A 67 19.09 -1.01 3.15
N ILE A 68 17.88 -0.51 3.44
CA ILE A 68 17.70 0.73 4.22
C ILE A 68 17.76 0.52 5.74
N LYS A 69 18.12 -0.69 6.19
CA LYS A 69 18.25 -1.07 7.61
C LYS A 69 16.96 -0.91 8.42
N ASP A 70 15.83 -1.24 7.80
CA ASP A 70 14.52 -1.34 8.44
C ASP A 70 14.09 -2.81 8.60
N PRO A 71 14.60 -3.51 9.64
CA PRO A 71 14.35 -4.94 9.82
C PRO A 71 12.90 -5.25 10.19
N VAL A 72 12.16 -4.29 10.75
CA VAL A 72 10.77 -4.51 11.18
C VAL A 72 9.86 -4.57 9.95
N ASN A 73 9.98 -3.62 9.03
CA ASN A 73 9.22 -3.65 7.79
C ASN A 73 9.66 -4.79 6.87
N ALA A 74 10.95 -5.13 6.85
CA ALA A 74 11.43 -6.33 6.15
C ALA A 74 10.75 -7.61 6.67
N LEU A 75 10.60 -7.75 8.00
CA LEU A 75 9.92 -8.89 8.61
C LEU A 75 8.43 -8.95 8.22
N PHE A 76 7.73 -7.81 8.26
CA PHE A 76 6.31 -7.76 7.84
C PHE A 76 6.15 -8.13 6.36
N CYS A 77 7.03 -7.63 5.51
CA CYS A 77 7.05 -7.98 4.09
C CYS A 77 7.33 -9.48 3.87
N ALA A 78 8.26 -10.06 4.63
CA ALA A 78 8.55 -11.49 4.56
C ALA A 78 7.38 -12.35 5.06
N ALA A 79 6.67 -11.89 6.09
CA ALA A 79 5.48 -12.54 6.63
C ALA A 79 4.24 -12.44 5.72
N ALA A 80 4.27 -11.60 4.69
CA ALA A 80 3.16 -11.45 3.76
C ALA A 80 2.85 -12.75 3.02
N VAL A 81 3.84 -13.47 2.51
CA VAL A 81 3.63 -14.73 1.78
C VAL A 81 2.89 -15.78 2.62
N PRO A 82 3.32 -16.13 3.85
CA PRO A 82 2.57 -17.08 4.66
C PRO A 82 1.19 -16.55 5.06
N PHE A 83 1.05 -15.25 5.35
CA PHE A 83 -0.23 -14.65 5.71
C PHE A 83 -1.25 -14.68 4.56
N PHE A 84 -0.88 -14.19 3.38
CA PHE A 84 -1.77 -14.20 2.21
C PHE A 84 -1.94 -15.61 1.63
N GLY A 85 -0.94 -16.48 1.78
CA GLY A 85 -1.08 -17.91 1.48
C GLY A 85 -2.14 -18.58 2.36
N TYR A 86 -2.24 -18.19 3.64
CA TYR A 86 -3.31 -18.63 4.53
C TYR A 86 -4.69 -18.14 4.06
N LEU A 87 -4.83 -16.88 3.65
CA LEU A 87 -6.10 -16.37 3.08
C LEU A 87 -6.48 -17.09 1.77
N ALA A 88 -5.51 -17.33 0.90
CA ALA A 88 -5.68 -18.11 -0.33
C ALA A 88 -6.12 -19.55 -0.02
N TYR A 89 -5.57 -20.18 1.02
CA TYR A 89 -6.01 -21.51 1.46
C TYR A 89 -7.47 -21.50 1.95
N HIS A 90 -7.90 -20.45 2.66
CA HIS A 90 -9.30 -20.31 3.07
C HIS A 90 -10.28 -20.05 1.90
N GLU A 91 -9.84 -19.34 0.86
CA GLU A 91 -10.60 -19.26 -0.39
C GLU A 91 -10.71 -20.64 -1.07
N TYR A 92 -9.64 -21.43 -1.04
CA TYR A 92 -9.67 -22.80 -1.57
C TYR A 92 -10.64 -23.71 -0.79
N LEU A 93 -10.70 -23.59 0.54
CA LEU A 93 -11.71 -24.30 1.34
C LEU A 93 -13.13 -23.89 0.97
N SER A 94 -13.37 -22.61 0.69
CA SER A 94 -14.68 -22.11 0.22
C SER A 94 -15.10 -22.77 -1.11
N VAL A 95 -14.13 -23.09 -1.99
CA VAL A 95 -14.37 -23.85 -3.23
C VAL A 95 -14.74 -25.31 -2.93
N ILE A 96 -13.96 -26.01 -2.10
CA ILE A 96 -14.19 -27.44 -1.82
C ILE A 96 -15.52 -27.65 -1.08
N TRP A 97 -15.77 -26.85 -0.05
CA TRP A 97 -16.96 -26.95 0.78
C TRP A 97 -18.19 -26.33 0.12
N LYS A 98 -18.02 -25.67 -1.03
CA LYS A 98 -19.09 -24.99 -1.78
C LYS A 98 -19.84 -23.98 -0.91
N GLU A 99 -19.14 -23.37 0.03
CA GLU A 99 -19.68 -22.42 1.01
C GLU A 99 -18.91 -21.11 0.91
N SER A 100 -19.61 -19.99 1.05
CA SER A 100 -19.01 -18.66 1.00
C SER A 100 -18.80 -18.14 2.41
N TYR A 101 -17.55 -17.88 2.78
CA TYR A 101 -17.24 -17.28 4.08
C TYR A 101 -17.27 -15.75 4.00
N GLU A 102 -18.36 -15.16 4.48
CA GLU A 102 -18.62 -13.72 4.34
C GLU A 102 -17.51 -12.82 4.91
N PRO A 103 -16.89 -13.12 6.07
CA PRO A 103 -15.78 -12.32 6.58
C PRO A 103 -14.58 -12.27 5.62
N LEU A 104 -14.28 -13.36 4.91
CA LEU A 104 -13.18 -13.40 3.95
C LEU A 104 -13.51 -12.59 2.68
N ARG A 105 -14.78 -12.61 2.25
CA ARG A 105 -15.25 -11.77 1.15
C ARG A 105 -15.20 -10.28 1.51
N TRP A 106 -15.65 -9.93 2.72
CA TRP A 106 -15.54 -8.57 3.24
C TRP A 106 -14.07 -8.13 3.31
N LEU A 107 -13.18 -9.00 3.79
CA LEU A 107 -11.75 -8.73 3.83
C LEU A 107 -11.20 -8.43 2.43
N ALA A 108 -11.54 -9.23 1.42
CA ALA A 108 -11.15 -8.97 0.03
C ALA A 108 -11.60 -7.60 -0.46
N ALA A 109 -12.87 -7.23 -0.21
CA ALA A 109 -13.39 -5.91 -0.58
C ALA A 109 -12.65 -4.78 0.13
N MET A 110 -12.40 -4.91 1.44
CA MET A 110 -11.67 -3.91 2.20
C MET A 110 -10.21 -3.81 1.80
N THR A 111 -9.56 -4.91 1.42
CA THR A 111 -8.20 -4.88 0.84
C THR A 111 -8.19 -4.09 -0.47
N VAL A 112 -9.21 -4.24 -1.32
CA VAL A 112 -9.31 -3.46 -2.56
C VAL A 112 -9.54 -1.98 -2.27
N VAL A 113 -10.41 -1.63 -1.32
CA VAL A 113 -10.69 -0.23 -0.97
C VAL A 113 -9.49 0.42 -0.30
N ALA A 114 -9.01 -0.16 0.81
CA ALA A 114 -7.89 0.40 1.57
C ALA A 114 -6.59 0.36 0.76
N GLY A 115 -6.29 -0.78 0.15
CA GLY A 115 -5.12 -0.94 -0.72
C GLY A 115 -5.21 -0.03 -1.94
N GLY A 116 -6.37 0.06 -2.59
CA GLY A 116 -6.58 0.96 -3.73
C GLY A 116 -6.32 2.42 -3.39
N ILE A 117 -6.86 2.92 -2.27
CA ILE A 117 -6.60 4.29 -1.80
C ILE A 117 -5.12 4.46 -1.46
N TYR A 118 -4.54 3.55 -0.69
CA TYR A 118 -3.14 3.58 -0.28
C TYR A 118 -2.20 3.67 -1.50
N PHE A 119 -2.32 2.71 -2.42
CA PHE A 119 -1.45 2.60 -3.58
C PHE A 119 -1.69 3.71 -4.60
N PHE A 120 -2.90 4.29 -4.64
CA PHE A 120 -3.21 5.46 -5.45
C PHE A 120 -2.53 6.71 -4.91
N VAL A 121 -2.66 6.99 -3.60
CA VAL A 121 -2.01 8.14 -2.96
C VAL A 121 -0.50 8.05 -3.12
N GLU A 122 0.08 6.88 -2.91
CA GLU A 122 1.51 6.63 -3.09
C GLU A 122 1.99 6.94 -4.52
N ARG A 123 1.20 6.58 -5.53
CA ARG A 123 1.54 6.79 -6.96
C ARG A 123 1.35 8.21 -7.45
N VAL A 124 0.65 9.06 -6.70
CA VAL A 124 0.35 10.43 -7.10
C VAL A 124 1.06 11.40 -6.15
N PRO A 125 2.33 11.78 -6.43
CA PRO A 125 3.13 12.62 -5.54
C PRO A 125 2.47 13.94 -5.16
N LEU A 126 1.71 14.56 -6.07
CA LEU A 126 0.92 15.76 -5.76
C LEU A 126 -0.08 15.54 -4.62
N LEU A 127 -0.79 14.40 -4.66
CA LEU A 127 -1.77 14.05 -3.65
C LEU A 127 -1.09 13.68 -2.33
N ALA A 128 -0.04 12.85 -2.39
CA ALA A 128 0.76 12.51 -1.22
C ALA A 128 1.35 13.76 -0.56
N GLY A 129 1.98 14.64 -1.34
CA GLY A 129 2.59 15.88 -0.84
C GLY A 129 1.58 16.82 -0.21
N TRP A 130 0.39 16.95 -0.79
CA TRP A 130 -0.69 17.74 -0.21
C TRP A 130 -1.18 17.17 1.13
N LEU A 131 -1.39 15.86 1.22
CA LEU A 131 -1.79 15.20 2.47
C LEU A 131 -0.72 15.30 3.56
N ILE A 132 0.56 15.13 3.20
CA ILE A 132 1.69 15.28 4.12
C ILE A 132 1.75 16.72 4.63
N HIS A 133 1.60 17.70 3.76
CA HIS A 133 1.62 19.11 4.14
C HIS A 133 0.46 19.45 5.09
N LEU A 134 -0.74 18.94 4.82
CA LEU A 134 -1.89 19.12 5.71
C LEU A 134 -1.59 18.55 7.11
N VAL A 135 -1.04 17.34 7.20
CA VAL A 135 -0.66 16.74 8.50
C VAL A 135 0.47 17.52 9.17
N ALA A 136 1.42 18.05 8.39
CA ALA A 136 2.49 18.89 8.90
C ALA A 136 1.97 20.21 9.49
N GLU A 137 1.00 20.86 8.83
CA GLU A 137 0.29 22.04 9.35
C GLU A 137 -0.42 21.72 10.67
N GLN A 138 -1.13 20.58 10.75
CA GLN A 138 -1.79 20.18 12.00
C GLN A 138 -0.78 19.91 13.13
N SER A 139 0.36 19.31 12.80
CA SER A 139 1.42 19.01 13.76
C SER A 139 2.05 20.29 14.32
N ILE A 140 2.35 21.25 13.45
CA ILE A 140 2.85 22.58 13.82
C ILE A 140 1.82 23.34 14.67
N TRP A 141 0.55 23.31 14.29
CA TRP A 141 -0.50 23.95 15.07
C TRP A 141 -0.56 23.45 16.51
N ILE A 142 -0.34 22.13 16.71
CA ILE A 142 -0.23 21.56 18.06
C ILE A 142 1.03 22.08 18.78
N LEU A 143 2.18 22.13 18.10
CA LEU A 143 3.43 22.65 18.68
C LEU A 143 3.31 24.12 19.09
N ASP A 144 2.61 24.94 18.30
CA ASP A 144 2.31 26.34 18.59
C ASP A 144 1.47 26.49 19.87
N ILE A 145 0.48 25.61 20.08
CA ILE A 145 -0.32 25.60 21.31
C ILE A 145 0.56 25.36 22.55
N PHE A 146 1.60 24.55 22.41
CA PHE A 146 2.57 24.29 23.48
C PHE A 146 3.68 25.35 23.58
N GLY A 147 3.64 26.40 22.74
CA GLY A 147 4.61 27.50 22.75
C GLY A 147 6.00 27.11 22.22
N ILE A 148 6.08 26.07 21.39
CA ILE A 148 7.33 25.60 20.79
C ILE A 148 7.55 26.34 19.47
N GLU A 149 8.61 27.15 19.37
CA GLU A 149 8.98 27.79 18.10
C GLU A 149 9.20 26.74 17.01
N ASN A 150 8.57 26.93 15.86
CA ASN A 150 8.69 26.01 14.73
C ASN A 150 8.55 26.74 13.38
N THR A 151 8.96 26.07 12.31
CA THR A 151 8.81 26.52 10.92
C THR A 151 8.38 25.36 10.03
N LEU A 152 7.51 25.68 9.06
CA LEU A 152 7.05 24.73 8.03
C LEU A 152 7.87 24.93 6.75
N GLY A 153 8.53 23.87 6.29
CA GLY A 153 9.18 23.84 4.99
C GLY A 153 8.19 23.62 3.84
N SER A 154 8.64 23.88 2.61
CA SER A 154 7.86 23.59 1.42
C SER A 154 7.83 22.09 1.09
N ILE A 155 6.84 21.66 0.33
CA ILE A 155 6.74 20.27 -0.15
C ILE A 155 7.92 19.96 -1.06
N ASN A 156 8.74 19.00 -0.66
CA ASN A 156 9.77 18.43 -1.50
C ASN A 156 9.24 17.16 -2.16
N TYR A 157 9.00 17.24 -3.46
CA TYR A 157 8.51 16.11 -4.25
C TYR A 157 9.61 15.11 -4.62
N GLY A 158 10.88 15.34 -4.30
CA GLY A 158 11.99 14.52 -4.80
C GLY A 158 12.21 14.65 -6.31
N GLU A 159 12.97 13.71 -6.88
CA GLU A 159 13.19 13.60 -8.33
C GLU A 159 11.97 12.95 -9.01
N GLY A 160 11.83 13.07 -10.34
CA GLY A 160 10.77 12.40 -11.10
C GLY A 160 9.44 13.14 -11.24
N SER A 161 8.46 12.49 -11.89
CA SER A 161 7.15 13.07 -12.24
C SER A 161 6.32 13.38 -10.99
N ARG A 162 5.58 14.49 -10.99
CA ARG A 162 4.67 14.85 -9.89
C ARG A 162 3.27 14.24 -10.04
N ILE A 163 2.93 13.75 -11.24
CA ILE A 163 1.57 13.31 -11.59
C ILE A 163 1.40 11.81 -11.35
N TYR A 164 2.41 11.01 -11.70
CA TYR A 164 2.40 9.57 -11.53
C TYR A 164 3.82 9.04 -11.36
N ARG A 165 4.02 8.16 -10.38
CA ARG A 165 5.27 7.40 -10.20
C ARG A 165 4.98 5.92 -9.99
N PRO A 166 5.70 5.02 -10.67
CA PRO A 166 5.71 3.61 -10.31
C PRO A 166 6.13 3.46 -8.83
N GLY A 167 5.37 2.69 -8.05
CA GLY A 167 5.48 2.56 -6.58
C GLY A 167 6.71 1.80 -6.06
N SER A 168 7.85 1.94 -6.75
CA SER A 168 9.06 1.14 -6.54
C SER A 168 10.34 1.91 -6.86
N GLU A 169 10.23 3.22 -7.10
CA GLU A 169 11.40 4.09 -7.27
C GLU A 169 11.91 4.68 -5.94
N HIS A 170 11.26 4.38 -4.80
CA HIS A 170 11.70 4.82 -3.46
C HIS A 170 12.02 6.33 -3.41
N GLN A 171 11.15 7.11 -4.05
CA GLN A 171 11.27 8.56 -4.12
C GLN A 171 10.34 9.17 -3.07
N GLU A 172 10.92 9.49 -1.92
CA GLU A 172 10.21 10.12 -0.81
C GLU A 172 9.63 11.49 -1.19
N VAL A 173 8.35 11.68 -0.92
CA VAL A 173 7.75 13.02 -0.82
C VAL A 173 7.77 13.40 0.65
N ARG A 174 8.29 14.59 0.97
CA ARG A 174 8.48 15.01 2.36
C ARG A 174 8.22 16.49 2.56
N VAL A 175 7.84 16.83 3.79
CA VAL A 175 7.73 18.20 4.28
C VAL A 175 8.59 18.31 5.53
N SER A 176 9.55 19.23 5.52
CA SER A 176 10.42 19.45 6.68
C SER A 176 9.71 20.32 7.72
N VAL A 177 9.79 19.92 8.99
CA VAL A 177 9.39 20.74 10.13
C VAL A 177 10.65 20.98 10.96
N GLU A 178 10.98 22.24 11.19
CA GLU A 178 12.10 22.63 12.05
C GLU A 178 11.55 23.30 13.30
N GLY A 179 12.28 23.22 14.42
CA GLY A 179 11.90 23.99 15.60
C GLY A 179 13.08 24.47 16.43
N GLY A 180 12.76 25.33 17.40
CA GLY A 180 13.70 26.18 18.16
C GLY A 180 14.95 25.49 18.69
N ASP A 181 14.86 24.70 19.77
CA ASP A 181 16.00 23.98 20.40
C ASP A 181 16.70 22.92 19.52
N TRP A 182 16.21 22.74 18.30
CA TRP A 182 16.61 21.82 17.25
C TRP A 182 17.31 22.60 16.12
N LYS A 183 17.43 23.94 16.25
CA LYS A 183 18.34 24.85 15.52
C LYS A 183 19.82 24.65 15.90
N ASN A 184 20.25 23.42 16.22
CA ASN A 184 21.66 23.11 16.05
C ASN A 184 21.86 22.94 14.53
N PRO A 185 22.70 23.73 13.85
CA PRO A 185 22.94 23.57 12.41
C PRO A 185 23.51 22.19 12.04
N LEU A 186 23.88 21.38 13.03
CA LEU A 186 24.29 19.98 12.89
C LEU A 186 23.20 18.96 13.28
N ALA A 187 22.05 19.41 13.82
CA ALA A 187 20.92 18.53 14.11
C ALA A 187 20.15 18.24 12.81
N PRO A 188 19.74 16.97 12.58
CA PRO A 188 18.95 16.62 11.42
C PRO A 188 17.57 17.28 11.49
N SER A 189 17.09 17.82 10.36
CA SER A 189 15.70 18.28 10.25
C SER A 189 14.74 17.10 10.44
N VAL A 190 13.63 17.34 11.13
CA VAL A 190 12.58 16.33 11.28
C VAL A 190 11.66 16.42 10.08
N ASN A 191 11.68 15.38 9.25
CA ASN A 191 10.83 15.31 8.07
C ASN A 191 9.54 14.57 8.41
N ILE A 192 8.41 15.18 8.08
CA ILE A 192 7.13 14.48 8.06
C ILE A 192 7.03 13.79 6.70
N VAL A 193 6.92 12.47 6.77
CA VAL A 193 6.71 11.57 5.64
C VAL A 193 5.39 10.84 5.90
N LEU A 194 4.65 10.50 4.85
CA LEU A 194 3.44 9.69 5.02
C LEU A 194 3.87 8.28 5.47
N ALA A 195 3.56 7.92 6.71
CA ALA A 195 3.78 6.55 7.21
C ALA A 195 2.99 5.51 6.38
N CYS A 196 1.93 5.95 5.69
CA CYS A 196 1.11 5.14 4.81
C CYS A 196 1.61 5.14 3.34
N THR A 197 2.88 5.45 3.10
CA THR A 197 3.53 5.28 1.80
C THR A 197 4.85 4.58 2.04
N ALA A 198 4.82 3.41 2.67
CA ALA A 198 5.97 2.65 3.14
C ALA A 198 6.97 2.26 2.04
N LEU A 199 6.59 2.39 0.76
CA LEU A 199 7.48 2.12 -0.39
C LEU A 199 8.30 3.35 -0.82
N GLN A 200 8.21 4.44 -0.05
CA GLN A 200 9.04 5.64 -0.23
C GLN A 200 10.45 5.41 0.28
#